data_AF-B7KAB5-F1
#
_entry.id   AF-B7KAB5-F1
#
_cell.length_a   1.000
_cell.length_b   1.000
_cell.length_c   1.000
_cell.angle_alpha   90.00
_cell.angle_beta   90.00
_cell.angle_gamma   90.00
#
_symmetry.space_group_name_H-M   'P 1'
#
loop_
_entity.id
_entity.type
_entity.pdbx_description
1 polymer ?
#
loop_
_entity_poly.entity_id
_entity_poly.type
_entity_poly.pdbx_seq_one_letter_code
_entity_poly.pdbx_strand_id
1 'polypeptide(L)'
;MMQLLKSQNLYPDCITLNLDLISTEKTQFELYANLDFNQQWKSLLNGRIKFGLKGGKLNVKLDNSEIKISQGNFGEAFTVISQTTPTHASWTLALKTSQWVYQGSLSQIKLGTISLTQSPAHLTAIFEVYPSDISITDAEGLWKHDISPNKHGVLERKLALFLWEKKFTPYLSWIQLGEQNTPVWEGLNTSEQNLLTSESLAELQGVIKQVYQAPTDDLLELAQIAQLNPLQDFAGGNLLATTLSGVQLGGANLYHINLRGAVLTDADLGEADLNHGKLSGADLSGAYLGNANLSYSDLHKASLALTNLIGADLRGANLTEVNLSQANLSGAIVEGTRFADNTGLSPQMKQELQQRGAIIIP
;
A
#
# COMPACT_ATOMS: atom_id res chain seq x y z
N MET A 1 5.29 13.71 35.75
CA MET A 1 6.23 12.73 35.18
C MET A 1 5.58 12.26 33.89
N MET A 2 6.21 12.46 32.74
CA MET A 2 5.65 12.04 31.46
C MET A 2 6.07 10.61 31.18
N GLN A 3 5.14 9.78 30.72
CA GLN A 3 5.43 8.40 30.37
C GLN A 3 4.41 7.91 29.34
N LEU A 4 4.83 7.01 28.47
CA LEU A 4 3.94 6.24 27.60
C LEU A 4 3.00 5.41 28.48
N LEU A 5 1.69 5.61 28.35
CA LEU A 5 0.72 5.00 29.26
C LEU A 5 0.08 3.73 28.68
N LYS A 6 -0.07 3.62 27.35
CA LYS A 6 -0.63 2.41 26.73
C LYS A 6 -0.39 2.33 25.22
N SER A 7 -0.17 1.11 24.74
CA SER A 7 -0.31 0.76 23.32
C SER A 7 -1.26 -0.44 23.19
N GLN A 8 -2.06 -0.46 22.13
CA GLN A 8 -2.93 -1.58 21.79
C GLN A 8 -2.78 -1.88 20.30
N ASN A 9 -2.40 -3.11 19.99
CA ASN A 9 -2.40 -3.66 18.64
C ASN A 9 -2.85 -5.12 18.74
N LEU A 10 -3.82 -5.53 17.90
CA LEU A 10 -4.26 -6.92 17.79
C LEU A 10 -3.21 -7.82 17.12
N TYR A 11 -2.30 -7.19 16.39
CA TYR A 11 -1.27 -7.79 15.56
C TYR A 11 0.08 -7.12 15.82
N PRO A 12 0.54 -7.06 17.08
CA PRO A 12 1.78 -6.37 17.45
C PRO A 12 2.99 -6.98 16.74
N ASP A 13 2.91 -8.25 16.33
CA ASP A 13 4.00 -8.92 15.61
C ASP A 13 4.07 -8.55 14.12
N CYS A 14 3.10 -7.83 13.55
CA CYS A 14 3.16 -7.33 12.17
C CYS A 14 3.55 -5.86 12.11
N ILE A 15 3.07 -5.06 13.05
CA ILE A 15 3.50 -3.67 13.17
C ILE A 15 3.55 -3.27 14.64
N THR A 16 4.60 -2.61 15.08
CA THR A 16 4.60 -1.88 16.36
C THR A 16 4.85 -0.40 16.10
N LEU A 17 4.22 0.44 16.90
CA LEU A 17 4.54 1.87 16.98
C LEU A 17 4.78 2.19 18.44
N ASN A 18 5.98 2.65 18.76
CA ASN A 18 6.32 3.18 20.07
C ASN A 18 6.68 4.65 19.93
N LEU A 19 6.22 5.46 20.86
CA LEU A 19 6.53 6.88 20.92
C LEU A 19 7.48 7.13 22.09
N ASP A 20 8.56 7.87 21.82
CA ASP A 20 9.47 8.35 22.85
C ASP A 20 9.38 9.88 22.94
N LEU A 21 9.45 10.39 24.17
CA LEU A 21 9.50 11.83 24.45
C LEU A 21 10.76 12.15 25.23
N ILE A 22 11.52 13.11 24.72
CA ILE A 22 12.73 13.61 25.38
C ILE A 22 12.46 15.05 25.81
N SER A 23 12.52 15.32 27.12
CA SER A 23 12.37 16.69 27.65
C SER A 23 13.63 17.49 27.38
N THR A 24 13.45 18.63 26.71
CA THR A 24 14.52 19.62 26.49
C THR A 24 14.41 20.76 27.51
N GLU A 25 13.18 21.13 27.87
CA GLU A 25 12.86 22.13 28.90
C GLU A 25 11.58 21.72 29.68
N LYS A 26 11.14 22.54 30.64
CA LYS A 26 9.93 22.27 31.45
C LYS A 26 8.66 22.07 30.62
N THR A 27 8.53 22.74 29.48
CA THR A 27 7.32 22.73 28.63
C THR A 27 7.61 22.35 27.18
N GLN A 28 8.85 21.92 26.88
CA GLN A 28 9.27 21.55 25.53
C GLN A 28 9.79 20.11 25.48
N PHE A 29 9.34 19.39 24.45
CA PHE A 29 9.65 17.97 24.26
C PHE A 29 9.98 17.68 22.80
N GLU A 30 10.95 16.81 22.57
CA GLU A 30 11.16 16.20 21.26
C GLU A 30 10.38 14.88 21.18
N LEU A 31 9.60 14.74 20.12
CA LEU A 31 8.80 13.54 19.86
C LEU A 31 9.51 12.66 18.84
N TYR A 32 9.72 11.41 19.23
CA TYR A 32 10.27 10.36 18.38
C TYR A 32 9.28 9.22 18.22
N ALA A 33 9.31 8.58 17.06
CA ALA A 33 8.62 7.32 16.82
C ALA A 33 9.62 6.21 16.47
N ASN A 34 9.28 5.00 16.91
CA ASN A 34 9.88 3.76 16.46
C ASN A 34 8.78 2.90 15.86
N LEU A 35 8.91 2.59 14.56
CA LEU A 35 8.03 1.69 13.85
C LEU A 35 8.78 0.39 13.56
N ASP A 36 8.20 -0.75 13.92
CA ASP A 36 8.74 -2.05 13.51
C ASP A 36 7.73 -2.75 12.62
N PHE A 37 8.14 -3.15 11.42
CA PHE A 37 7.30 -3.88 10.47
C PHE A 37 7.83 -5.29 10.32
N ASN A 38 6.93 -6.26 10.32
CA ASN A 38 7.26 -7.64 10.08
C ASN A 38 6.11 -8.40 9.42
N GLN A 39 6.41 -9.61 8.95
CA GLN A 39 5.38 -10.58 8.59
C GLN A 39 5.05 -11.48 9.77
N GLN A 40 3.78 -11.84 9.90
CA GLN A 40 3.37 -12.80 10.92
C GLN A 40 2.45 -13.88 10.35
N TRP A 41 2.52 -15.06 10.95
CA TRP A 41 1.54 -16.12 10.73
C TRP A 41 0.36 -15.95 11.70
N LYS A 42 -0.86 -16.14 11.21
CA LYS A 42 -2.06 -16.18 12.04
C LYS A 42 -2.97 -17.32 11.63
N SER A 43 -3.49 -18.05 12.61
CA SER A 43 -4.54 -19.04 12.39
C SER A 43 -5.80 -18.37 11.85
N LEU A 44 -6.38 -18.96 10.82
CA LEU A 44 -7.63 -18.52 10.21
C LEU A 44 -8.38 -19.75 9.71
N LEU A 45 -9.66 -19.88 10.08
CA LEU A 45 -10.45 -21.08 9.80
C LEU A 45 -9.71 -22.35 10.27
N ASN A 46 -9.60 -23.36 9.40
CA ASN A 46 -8.88 -24.61 9.62
C ASN A 46 -7.41 -24.56 9.17
N GLY A 47 -6.91 -23.38 8.82
CA GLY A 47 -5.56 -23.17 8.29
C GLY A 47 -4.88 -21.97 8.94
N ARG A 48 -3.95 -21.36 8.20
CA ARG A 48 -3.24 -20.15 8.61
C ARG A 48 -2.85 -19.32 7.40
N ILE A 49 -2.66 -18.03 7.65
CA ILE A 49 -2.20 -17.06 6.65
C ILE A 49 -0.97 -16.35 7.16
N LYS A 50 -0.06 -16.04 6.25
CA LYS A 50 1.06 -15.13 6.47
C LYS A 50 0.74 -13.82 5.79
N PHE A 51 0.91 -12.72 6.51
CA PHE A 51 0.66 -11.39 5.97
C PHE A 51 1.65 -10.38 6.53
N GLY A 52 1.77 -9.27 5.81
CA GLY A 52 2.56 -8.11 6.21
C GLY A 52 2.02 -6.83 5.57
N LEU A 53 2.64 -5.71 5.92
CA LEU A 53 2.27 -4.39 5.38
C LEU A 53 3.28 -3.92 4.33
N LYS A 54 2.77 -3.17 3.35
CA LYS A 54 3.57 -2.47 2.33
C LYS A 54 3.56 -0.95 2.52
N GLY A 55 2.92 -0.46 3.57
CA GLY A 55 2.67 0.96 3.76
C GLY A 55 1.70 1.23 4.89
N GLY A 56 1.21 2.46 4.91
CA GLY A 56 0.22 2.96 5.84
C GLY A 56 0.45 4.43 6.16
N LYS A 57 -0.37 5.00 7.02
CA LYS A 57 -0.33 6.42 7.36
C LYS A 57 -0.17 6.63 8.85
N LEU A 58 0.97 7.16 9.26
CA LEU A 58 1.18 7.62 10.62
C LEU A 58 0.50 8.98 10.80
N ASN A 59 -0.52 9.03 11.64
CA ASN A 59 -1.21 10.24 12.06
C ASN A 59 -0.84 10.54 13.50
N VAL A 60 -0.51 11.78 13.81
CA VAL A 60 -0.22 12.27 15.15
C VAL A 60 -1.13 13.46 15.42
N LYS A 61 -1.81 13.42 16.56
CA LYS A 61 -2.70 14.47 17.03
C LYS A 61 -2.29 14.88 18.44
N LEU A 62 -2.20 16.18 18.66
CA LEU A 62 -1.98 16.77 19.97
C LEU A 62 -3.19 17.64 20.34
N ASP A 63 -3.81 17.35 21.47
CA ASP A 63 -4.93 18.15 21.98
C ASP A 63 -4.43 19.33 22.80
N ASN A 64 -5.08 20.49 22.65
CA ASN A 64 -4.87 21.72 23.44
C ASN A 64 -3.41 22.21 23.50
N SER A 65 -2.58 21.87 22.51
CA SER A 65 -1.18 22.29 22.42
C SER A 65 -0.69 22.22 20.98
N GLU A 66 0.47 22.80 20.71
CA GLU A 66 1.05 22.86 19.37
C GLU A 66 2.18 21.86 19.18
N ILE A 67 2.22 21.27 17.98
CA ILE A 67 3.33 20.44 17.51
C ILE A 67 4.00 21.11 16.30
N LYS A 68 5.30 21.37 16.43
CA LYS A 68 6.15 21.83 15.33
C LYS A 68 6.77 20.63 14.65
N ILE A 69 6.44 20.43 13.39
CA ILE A 69 6.68 19.16 12.70
C ILE A 69 8.05 19.15 12.02
N SER A 70 8.71 18.00 12.06
CA SER A 70 9.83 17.69 11.19
C SER A 70 9.40 16.73 10.07
N GLN A 71 10.11 16.75 8.95
CA GLN A 71 9.86 15.83 7.82
C GLN A 71 9.90 14.36 8.26
N GLY A 72 10.69 14.04 9.30
CA GLY A 72 10.92 12.68 9.76
C GLY A 72 11.79 11.90 8.79
N ASN A 73 12.74 11.13 9.32
CA ASN A 73 13.55 10.23 8.49
C ASN A 73 12.97 8.82 8.57
N PHE A 74 12.11 8.46 7.62
CA PHE A 74 11.50 7.12 7.51
C PHE A 74 12.36 6.15 6.67
N GLY A 75 13.64 6.46 6.50
CA GLY A 75 14.57 5.66 5.72
C GLY A 75 14.31 5.72 4.21
N GLU A 76 15.13 4.99 3.46
CA GLU A 76 15.11 4.99 1.99
C GLU A 76 14.05 4.05 1.40
N ALA A 77 13.53 3.12 2.22
CA ALA A 77 12.55 2.13 1.79
C ALA A 77 11.21 2.73 1.37
N PHE A 78 10.87 3.92 1.87
CA PHE A 78 9.56 4.54 1.64
C PHE A 78 9.65 5.83 0.83
N THR A 79 8.63 6.08 0.01
CA THR A 79 8.20 7.42 -0.37
C THR A 79 7.34 7.93 0.77
N VAL A 80 7.59 9.16 1.22
CA VAL A 80 6.86 9.77 2.33
C VAL A 80 6.19 11.05 1.84
N ILE A 81 4.88 11.13 2.05
CA ILE A 81 4.11 12.36 1.85
C ILE A 81 3.66 12.84 3.22
N SER A 82 4.16 14.00 3.65
CA SER A 82 3.79 14.60 4.93
C SER A 82 2.74 15.70 4.76
N GLN A 83 1.73 15.73 5.61
CA GLN A 83 0.74 16.82 5.69
C GLN A 83 0.60 17.30 7.14
N THR A 84 0.49 18.62 7.36
CA THR A 84 0.68 19.22 8.68
C THR A 84 -0.25 20.40 8.98
N THR A 85 -0.69 20.48 10.22
CA THR A 85 -1.35 21.63 10.88
C THR A 85 -0.77 21.79 12.30
N PRO A 86 -1.04 22.89 13.03
CA PRO A 86 -0.46 23.09 14.37
C PRO A 86 -0.82 22.01 15.41
N THR A 87 -1.90 21.26 15.20
CA THR A 87 -2.40 20.23 16.14
C THR A 87 -2.42 18.82 15.54
N HIS A 88 -2.11 18.68 14.25
CA HIS A 88 -2.16 17.41 13.54
C HIS A 88 -1.02 17.28 12.52
N ALA A 89 -0.37 16.12 12.51
CA ALA A 89 0.65 15.77 11.54
C ALA A 89 0.33 14.40 10.96
N SER A 90 0.60 14.20 9.67
CA SER A 90 0.51 12.88 9.07
C SER A 90 1.62 12.61 8.08
N TRP A 91 2.02 11.35 7.99
CA TRP A 91 3.00 10.82 7.05
C TRP A 91 2.42 9.58 6.38
N THR A 92 2.27 9.62 5.07
CA THR A 92 1.84 8.47 4.27
C THR A 92 3.08 7.78 3.71
N LEU A 93 3.26 6.50 4.06
CA LEU A 93 4.41 5.69 3.70
C LEU A 93 4.04 4.74 2.55
N ALA A 94 4.71 4.88 1.42
CA ALA A 94 4.57 4.00 0.26
C ALA A 94 5.88 3.26 -0.03
N LEU A 95 5.90 1.93 0.04
CA LEU A 95 7.12 1.13 -0.12
C LEU A 95 7.67 1.22 -1.56
N LYS A 96 8.92 1.65 -1.70
CA LYS A 96 9.64 1.78 -2.99
C LYS A 96 10.28 0.47 -3.46
N THR A 97 10.48 -0.48 -2.56
CA THR A 97 11.34 -1.64 -2.83
C THR A 97 10.66 -2.67 -3.73
N SER A 98 11.46 -3.49 -4.40
CA SER A 98 10.94 -4.65 -5.15
C SER A 98 10.26 -5.67 -4.23
N GLN A 99 10.56 -5.66 -2.92
CA GLN A 99 9.89 -6.51 -1.94
C GLN A 99 8.41 -6.16 -1.79
N TRP A 100 7.58 -7.19 -1.64
CA TRP A 100 6.12 -7.04 -1.62
C TRP A 100 5.57 -6.52 -0.29
N VAL A 101 6.32 -6.72 0.78
CA VAL A 101 6.06 -6.24 2.14
C VAL A 101 7.36 -5.71 2.71
N TYR A 102 7.26 -4.78 3.65
CA TYR A 102 8.41 -4.29 4.38
C TYR A 102 8.65 -5.15 5.63
N GLN A 103 9.90 -5.52 5.88
CA GLN A 103 10.35 -6.18 7.10
C GLN A 103 11.58 -5.43 7.61
N GLY A 104 11.45 -4.77 8.75
CA GLY A 104 12.50 -3.96 9.33
C GLY A 104 11.96 -2.88 10.25
N SER A 105 12.89 -2.27 10.98
CA SER A 105 12.59 -1.25 11.97
C SER A 105 13.04 0.13 11.50
N LEU A 106 12.17 1.11 11.67
CA LEU A 106 12.44 2.53 11.53
C LEU A 106 12.49 3.12 12.95
N SER A 107 13.70 3.31 13.48
CA SER A 107 13.91 3.75 14.85
C SER A 107 14.31 5.21 14.93
N GLN A 108 13.96 5.87 16.05
CA GLN A 108 14.34 7.26 16.34
C GLN A 108 13.91 8.24 15.24
N ILE A 109 12.72 8.03 14.67
CA ILE A 109 12.13 8.94 13.70
C ILE A 109 11.74 10.21 14.44
N LYS A 110 12.49 11.30 14.27
CA LYS A 110 12.10 12.60 14.83
C LYS A 110 10.85 13.11 14.11
N LEU A 111 9.73 13.15 14.81
CA LEU A 111 8.43 13.60 14.26
C LEU A 111 8.23 15.10 14.44
N GLY A 112 8.79 15.67 15.50
CA GLY A 112 8.72 17.11 15.75
C GLY A 112 9.09 17.51 17.16
N THR A 113 8.86 18.78 17.47
CA THR A 113 8.94 19.34 18.82
C THR A 113 7.55 19.75 19.29
N ILE A 114 7.23 19.39 20.53
CA ILE A 114 5.97 19.74 21.19
C ILE A 114 6.25 20.88 22.16
N SER A 115 5.38 21.89 22.14
CA SER A 115 5.37 22.98 23.12
C SER A 115 4.03 22.98 23.85
N LEU A 116 4.07 22.70 25.15
CA LEU A 116 2.86 22.71 25.97
C LEU A 116 2.43 24.16 26.24
N THR A 117 1.23 24.49 25.77
CA THR A 117 0.56 25.76 26.07
C THR A 117 -0.51 25.58 27.16
N GLN A 118 -1.04 24.37 27.32
CA GLN A 118 -2.03 23.99 28.32
C GLN A 118 -1.73 22.59 28.88
N SER A 119 -2.17 22.33 30.11
CA SER A 119 -1.99 21.05 30.81
C SER A 119 -3.33 20.60 31.44
N PRO A 120 -3.73 19.32 31.29
CA PRO A 120 -3.03 18.25 30.59
C PRO A 120 -3.21 18.29 29.07
N ALA A 121 -2.26 17.72 28.34
CA ALA A 121 -2.33 17.52 26.90
C ALA A 121 -2.21 16.02 26.58
N HIS A 122 -2.89 15.58 25.52
CA HIS A 122 -2.89 14.19 25.08
C HIS A 122 -2.31 14.13 23.67
N LEU A 123 -1.29 13.32 23.50
CA LEU A 123 -0.69 13.01 22.22
C LEU A 123 -1.14 11.63 21.79
N THR A 124 -1.89 11.55 20.70
CA THR A 124 -2.28 10.27 20.09
C THR A 124 -1.50 10.09 18.80
N ALA A 125 -0.90 8.93 18.61
CA ALA A 125 -0.50 8.47 17.30
C ALA A 125 -1.42 7.34 16.84
N ILE A 126 -1.66 7.27 15.54
CA ILE A 126 -2.43 6.20 14.90
C ILE A 126 -1.71 5.87 13.63
N PHE A 127 -1.28 4.63 13.47
CA PHE A 127 -0.83 4.14 12.19
C PHE A 127 -2.04 3.50 11.50
N GLU A 128 -2.61 4.22 10.55
CA GLU A 128 -3.74 3.77 9.76
C GLU A 128 -3.24 2.83 8.66
N VAL A 129 -3.92 1.69 8.54
CA VAL A 129 -3.69 0.72 7.48
C VAL A 129 -4.90 0.78 6.56
N TYR A 130 -4.67 0.99 5.28
CA TYR A 130 -5.70 0.94 4.25
C TYR A 130 -5.79 -0.45 3.62
N PRO A 131 -6.90 -0.78 2.93
CA PRO A 131 -7.03 -2.04 2.20
C PRO A 131 -5.83 -2.36 1.31
N SER A 132 -5.28 -1.33 0.66
CA SER A 132 -4.15 -1.45 -0.27
C SER A 132 -2.83 -1.78 0.42
N ASP A 133 -2.73 -1.59 1.73
CA ASP A 133 -1.48 -1.73 2.47
C ASP A 133 -1.20 -3.17 2.91
N ILE A 134 -2.24 -4.01 2.97
CA ILE A 134 -2.14 -5.39 3.42
C ILE A 134 -1.80 -6.31 2.26
N SER A 135 -0.80 -7.15 2.46
CA SER A 135 -0.45 -8.24 1.55
C SER A 135 -0.53 -9.57 2.27
N ILE A 136 -1.30 -10.49 1.71
CA ILE A 136 -1.13 -11.92 2.00
C ILE A 136 0.12 -12.37 1.24
N THR A 137 1.02 -13.04 1.94
CA THR A 137 2.29 -13.53 1.40
C THR A 137 2.35 -15.04 1.37
N ASP A 138 1.49 -15.72 2.14
CA ASP A 138 1.36 -17.16 2.15
C ASP A 138 0.01 -17.58 2.77
N ALA A 139 -0.49 -18.76 2.40
CA ALA A 139 -1.71 -19.34 2.94
C ALA A 139 -1.62 -20.87 2.94
N GLU A 140 -1.85 -21.48 4.09
CA GLU A 140 -1.77 -22.92 4.29
C GLU A 140 -3.08 -23.47 4.86
N GLY A 141 -3.55 -24.60 4.30
CA GLY A 141 -4.73 -25.31 4.82
C GLY A 141 -6.08 -24.67 4.49
N LEU A 142 -6.10 -23.53 3.80
CA LEU A 142 -7.33 -22.85 3.36
C LEU A 142 -7.87 -23.39 2.02
N TRP A 143 -6.98 -23.81 1.14
CA TRP A 143 -7.25 -24.46 -0.13
C TRP A 143 -6.07 -25.38 -0.49
N LYS A 144 -6.25 -26.22 -1.51
CA LYS A 144 -5.16 -27.04 -2.06
C LYS A 144 -4.28 -26.20 -3.00
N HIS A 145 -3.02 -26.56 -3.15
CA HIS A 145 -2.05 -25.86 -4.01
C HIS A 145 -2.30 -26.02 -5.52
N ASP A 146 -3.47 -26.51 -5.95
CA ASP A 146 -3.83 -26.79 -7.34
C ASP A 146 -4.75 -25.72 -7.97
N ILE A 147 -4.75 -24.51 -7.41
CA ILE A 147 -5.52 -23.39 -7.98
C ILE A 147 -4.69 -22.59 -9.00
N SER A 148 -5.39 -22.00 -9.96
CA SER A 148 -4.82 -21.07 -10.92
C SER A 148 -4.33 -19.77 -10.27
N PRO A 149 -3.45 -19.01 -10.95
CA PRO A 149 -3.06 -17.67 -10.51
C PRO A 149 -4.26 -16.73 -10.29
N ASN A 150 -5.29 -16.80 -11.14
CA ASN A 150 -6.49 -15.96 -11.04
C ASN A 150 -7.27 -16.23 -9.75
N LYS A 151 -7.53 -17.50 -9.43
CA LYS A 151 -8.15 -17.90 -8.15
C LYS A 151 -7.28 -17.48 -6.97
N HIS A 152 -5.96 -17.66 -7.08
CA HIS A 152 -5.03 -17.29 -6.01
C HIS A 152 -5.11 -15.79 -5.70
N GLY A 153 -5.00 -14.94 -6.72
CA GLY A 153 -5.04 -13.49 -6.54
C GLY A 153 -6.36 -12.99 -5.96
N VAL A 154 -7.49 -13.54 -6.40
CA VAL A 154 -8.83 -13.20 -5.87
C VAL A 154 -8.97 -13.63 -4.40
N LEU A 155 -8.53 -14.84 -4.05
CA LEU A 155 -8.61 -15.35 -2.68
C LEU A 155 -7.70 -14.56 -1.73
N GLU A 156 -6.46 -14.30 -2.11
CA GLU A 156 -5.54 -13.47 -1.32
C GLU A 156 -6.10 -12.06 -1.10
N ARG A 157 -6.73 -11.47 -2.12
CA ARG A 157 -7.35 -10.16 -1.98
C ARG A 157 -8.54 -10.19 -1.03
N LYS A 158 -9.41 -11.21 -1.12
CA LYS A 158 -10.54 -11.38 -0.20
C LYS A 158 -10.07 -11.52 1.25
N LEU A 159 -9.01 -12.27 1.49
CA LEU A 159 -8.39 -12.42 2.81
C LEU A 159 -7.82 -11.12 3.35
N ALA A 160 -7.11 -10.35 2.52
CA ALA A 160 -6.55 -9.05 2.91
C ALA A 160 -7.65 -8.06 3.33
N LEU A 161 -8.75 -7.98 2.57
CA LEU A 161 -9.90 -7.14 2.89
C LEU A 161 -10.61 -7.59 4.17
N PHE A 162 -10.79 -8.90 4.34
CA PHE A 162 -11.38 -9.47 5.55
C PHE A 162 -10.55 -9.12 6.80
N LEU A 163 -9.22 -9.25 6.71
CA LEU A 163 -8.33 -8.82 7.79
C LEU A 163 -8.46 -7.33 8.06
N TRP A 164 -8.42 -6.51 7.02
CA TRP A 164 -8.53 -5.06 7.15
C TRP A 164 -9.81 -4.66 7.92
N GLU A 165 -10.97 -5.08 7.41
CA GLU A 165 -12.28 -4.73 7.94
C GLU A 165 -12.44 -5.18 9.39
N LYS A 166 -12.04 -6.41 9.70
CA LYS A 166 -12.29 -7.00 11.03
C LYS A 166 -11.22 -6.67 12.06
N LYS A 167 -10.09 -6.06 11.68
CA LYS A 167 -8.93 -6.00 12.60
C LYS A 167 -8.06 -4.75 12.55
N PHE A 168 -8.05 -3.99 11.46
CA PHE A 168 -7.07 -2.91 11.29
C PHE A 168 -7.61 -1.51 11.62
N THR A 169 -8.73 -1.39 12.32
CA THR A 169 -9.30 -0.10 12.74
C THR A 169 -9.69 -0.07 14.23
N PRO A 170 -9.35 1.02 14.98
CA PRO A 170 -8.18 1.91 14.82
C PRO A 170 -7.26 1.95 16.07
N TYR A 171 -5.92 1.86 15.91
CA TYR A 171 -4.91 2.19 16.94
C TYR A 171 -3.50 2.41 16.37
N LEU A 172 -2.64 3.20 17.07
CA LEU A 172 -1.28 2.80 17.46
C LEU A 172 -0.57 3.86 18.36
N SER A 173 -0.60 3.62 19.68
CA SER A 173 0.12 4.33 20.77
C SER A 173 -0.27 5.77 21.10
N TRP A 174 -0.24 6.10 22.39
CA TRP A 174 -0.51 7.46 22.87
C TRP A 174 0.28 7.79 24.13
N ILE A 175 0.56 9.07 24.33
CA ILE A 175 1.24 9.60 25.51
C ILE A 175 0.40 10.74 26.13
N GLN A 176 0.34 10.77 27.46
CA GLN A 176 -0.24 11.88 28.20
C GLN A 176 0.84 12.76 28.82
N LEU A 177 0.62 14.07 28.70
CA LEU A 177 1.45 15.14 29.23
C LEU A 177 0.64 15.87 30.31
N GLY A 178 1.15 15.94 31.54
CA GLY A 178 0.43 16.56 32.63
C GLY A 178 1.22 16.71 33.92
N GLU A 179 0.64 17.42 34.88
CA GLU A 179 1.19 17.64 36.22
C GLU A 179 1.11 16.37 37.09
N GLN A 180 1.78 16.38 38.24
CA GLN A 180 1.64 15.28 39.20
C GLN A 180 0.17 15.15 39.63
N ASN A 181 -0.35 13.90 39.62
CA ASN A 181 -1.75 13.54 39.90
C ASN A 181 -2.76 13.79 38.78
N THR A 182 -2.32 14.07 37.55
CA THR A 182 -3.24 14.07 36.40
C THR A 182 -3.86 12.67 36.24
N PRO A 183 -5.19 12.53 36.18
CA PRO A 183 -5.85 11.23 35.95
C PRO A 183 -5.36 10.60 34.65
N VAL A 184 -5.12 9.28 34.65
CA VAL A 184 -4.73 8.55 33.45
C VAL A 184 -5.83 8.69 32.40
N TRP A 185 -5.48 9.18 31.22
CA TRP A 185 -6.40 9.24 30.10
C TRP A 185 -6.76 7.81 29.67
N GLU A 186 -8.05 7.49 29.60
CA GLU A 186 -8.51 6.14 29.25
C GLU A 186 -8.49 5.85 27.75
N GLY A 187 -8.05 6.82 26.94
CA GLY A 187 -7.82 6.64 25.50
C GLY A 187 -9.05 6.86 24.63
N LEU A 188 -8.96 6.37 23.39
CA LEU A 188 -10.09 6.25 22.48
C LEU A 188 -10.91 5.02 22.88
N ASN A 189 -12.22 5.18 23.02
CA ASN A 189 -13.13 4.08 23.33
C ASN A 189 -13.24 3.18 22.09
N THR A 190 -12.61 2.02 22.19
CA THR A 190 -12.45 1.09 21.08
C THR A 190 -13.37 -0.08 21.32
N SER A 191 -14.60 0.14 20.89
CA SER A 191 -15.66 -0.86 20.92
C SER A 191 -15.14 -2.23 20.46
N GLU A 192 -15.66 -3.28 21.09
CA GLU A 192 -15.49 -4.71 20.73
C GLU A 192 -15.98 -5.06 19.31
N GLN A 193 -16.21 -4.07 18.44
CA GLN A 193 -16.88 -4.17 17.14
C GLN A 193 -16.07 -4.94 16.08
N ASN A 194 -14.81 -5.29 16.37
CA ASN A 194 -13.88 -5.91 15.44
C ASN A 194 -13.40 -7.29 15.94
N LEU A 195 -14.32 -8.12 16.44
CA LEU A 195 -14.06 -9.52 16.77
C LEU A 195 -14.39 -10.43 15.58
N LEU A 196 -13.57 -11.46 15.38
CA LEU A 196 -13.87 -12.49 14.38
C LEU A 196 -15.03 -13.32 14.93
N THR A 197 -16.24 -13.10 14.41
CA THR A 197 -17.41 -13.88 14.81
C THR A 197 -17.44 -15.19 14.04
N SER A 198 -18.05 -16.22 14.62
CA SER A 198 -18.29 -17.50 13.93
C SER A 198 -19.05 -17.31 12.61
N GLU A 199 -19.96 -16.33 12.55
CA GLU A 199 -20.71 -15.98 11.35
C GLU A 199 -19.79 -15.43 10.25
N SER A 200 -18.96 -14.43 10.56
CA SER A 200 -18.02 -13.84 9.58
C SER A 200 -17.00 -14.85 9.05
N LEU A 201 -16.59 -15.81 9.89
CA LEU A 201 -15.69 -16.89 9.50
C LEU A 201 -16.39 -17.91 8.60
N ALA A 202 -17.65 -18.25 8.90
CA ALA A 202 -18.46 -19.14 8.07
C ALA A 202 -18.72 -18.52 6.68
N GLU A 203 -19.01 -17.23 6.62
CA GLU A 203 -19.16 -16.48 5.36
C GLU A 203 -17.87 -16.53 4.53
N LEU A 204 -16.72 -16.20 5.15
CA LEU A 204 -15.42 -16.26 4.49
C LEU A 204 -15.12 -17.67 3.96
N GLN A 205 -15.38 -18.70 4.77
CA GLN A 205 -15.18 -20.09 4.35
C GLN A 205 -16.07 -20.46 3.16
N GLY A 206 -17.32 -19.99 3.16
CA GLY A 206 -18.25 -20.15 2.04
C GLY A 206 -17.71 -19.54 0.75
N VAL A 207 -17.24 -18.30 0.82
CA VAL A 207 -16.63 -17.59 -0.33
C VAL A 207 -15.39 -18.32 -0.84
N ILE A 208 -14.46 -18.70 0.04
CA ILE A 208 -13.25 -19.45 -0.34
C ILE A 208 -13.63 -20.73 -1.10
N LYS A 209 -14.61 -21.48 -0.58
CA LYS A 209 -15.09 -22.71 -1.21
C LYS A 209 -15.71 -22.44 -2.58
N GLN A 210 -16.52 -21.39 -2.73
CA GLN A 210 -17.16 -21.05 -3.99
C GLN A 210 -16.12 -20.68 -5.07
N VAL A 211 -15.15 -19.83 -4.75
CA VAL A 211 -14.06 -19.45 -5.68
C VAL A 211 -13.21 -20.67 -6.04
N TYR A 212 -12.83 -21.49 -5.05
CA TYR A 212 -12.05 -22.71 -5.28
C TYR A 212 -12.76 -23.65 -6.26
N GLN A 213 -14.06 -23.90 -6.04
CA GLN A 213 -14.88 -24.84 -6.81
C GLN A 213 -15.46 -24.24 -8.11
N ALA A 214 -15.23 -22.95 -8.38
CA ALA A 214 -15.77 -22.28 -9.55
C ALA A 214 -15.32 -22.98 -10.85
N PRO A 215 -16.22 -23.23 -11.82
CA PRO A 215 -15.89 -23.87 -13.09
C PRO A 215 -15.27 -22.91 -14.12
N THR A 216 -14.86 -21.72 -13.68
CA THR A 216 -14.27 -20.65 -14.48
C THR A 216 -12.89 -20.30 -13.94
N ASP A 217 -12.08 -19.72 -14.82
CA ASP A 217 -10.84 -19.06 -14.44
C ASP A 217 -10.81 -17.57 -14.85
N ASP A 218 -11.93 -17.02 -15.33
CA ASP A 218 -12.04 -15.60 -15.62
C ASP A 218 -11.93 -14.80 -14.31
N LEU A 219 -10.99 -13.85 -14.26
CA LEU A 219 -10.72 -13.12 -13.01
C LEU A 219 -11.93 -12.29 -12.56
N LEU A 220 -12.70 -11.71 -13.48
CA LEU A 220 -13.82 -10.83 -13.14
C LEU A 220 -15.02 -11.66 -12.65
N GLU A 221 -15.28 -12.83 -13.25
CA GLU A 221 -16.26 -13.79 -12.73
C GLU A 221 -15.86 -14.29 -11.33
N LEU A 222 -14.58 -14.63 -11.12
CA LEU A 222 -14.07 -15.04 -9.81
C LEU A 222 -14.17 -13.92 -8.78
N ALA A 223 -13.88 -12.67 -9.17
CA ALA A 223 -14.05 -11.49 -8.31
C ALA A 223 -15.52 -11.33 -7.89
N GLN A 224 -16.45 -11.50 -8.83
CA GLN A 224 -17.89 -11.47 -8.54
C GLN A 224 -18.29 -12.56 -7.53
N ILE A 225 -17.80 -13.80 -7.71
CA ILE A 225 -18.02 -14.90 -6.74
C ILE A 225 -17.43 -14.54 -5.37
N ALA A 226 -16.27 -13.90 -5.35
CA ALA A 226 -15.62 -13.43 -4.14
C ALA A 226 -16.27 -12.19 -3.50
N GLN A 227 -17.29 -11.62 -4.17
CA GLN A 227 -17.94 -10.36 -3.80
C GLN A 227 -16.92 -9.22 -3.71
N LEU A 228 -16.05 -9.14 -4.70
CA LEU A 228 -15.08 -8.07 -4.89
C LEU A 228 -15.52 -7.20 -6.07
N ASN A 229 -15.37 -5.89 -5.94
CA ASN A 229 -15.50 -4.94 -7.02
C ASN A 229 -14.12 -4.74 -7.70
N PRO A 230 -13.90 -5.23 -8.93
CA PRO A 230 -12.60 -5.13 -9.60
C PRO A 230 -12.10 -3.70 -9.78
N LEU A 231 -12.99 -2.70 -9.83
CA LEU A 231 -12.63 -1.29 -10.01
C LEU A 231 -12.14 -0.63 -8.72
N GLN A 232 -12.32 -1.25 -7.55
CA GLN A 232 -12.02 -0.62 -6.25
C GLN A 232 -11.20 -1.53 -5.34
N ASP A 233 -11.50 -2.82 -5.35
CA ASP A 233 -11.01 -3.75 -4.34
C ASP A 233 -9.65 -4.35 -4.68
N PHE A 234 -9.13 -4.19 -5.90
CA PHE A 234 -7.85 -4.77 -6.30
C PHE A 234 -6.62 -3.90 -5.97
N ALA A 235 -6.80 -2.70 -5.40
CA ALA A 235 -5.70 -1.93 -4.86
C ALA A 235 -4.88 -2.76 -3.86
N GLY A 236 -3.58 -2.83 -4.07
CA GLY A 236 -2.66 -3.65 -3.31
C GLY A 236 -2.81 -5.17 -3.50
N GLY A 237 -3.60 -5.63 -4.47
CA GLY A 237 -3.77 -7.04 -4.78
C GLY A 237 -2.50 -7.70 -5.29
N ASN A 238 -2.36 -9.00 -5.03
CA ASN A 238 -1.30 -9.83 -5.61
C ASN A 238 -1.86 -10.65 -6.77
N LEU A 239 -1.80 -10.09 -7.97
CA LEU A 239 -2.24 -10.70 -9.22
C LEU A 239 -1.02 -11.19 -10.03
N LEU A 240 -0.09 -11.84 -9.35
CA LEU A 240 1.12 -12.40 -9.97
C LEU A 240 0.74 -13.44 -11.03
N ALA A 241 1.24 -13.27 -12.26
CA ALA A 241 1.05 -14.19 -13.37
C ALA A 241 -0.43 -14.51 -13.70
N THR A 242 -1.36 -13.62 -13.34
CA THR A 242 -2.78 -13.76 -13.69
C THR A 242 -3.04 -13.51 -15.17
N THR A 243 -4.09 -14.11 -15.71
CA THR A 243 -4.60 -13.81 -17.05
C THR A 243 -5.77 -12.85 -16.96
N LEU A 244 -5.60 -11.69 -17.60
CA LEU A 244 -6.45 -10.50 -17.60
C LEU A 244 -6.62 -9.98 -19.05
N SER A 245 -6.53 -10.85 -20.05
CA SER A 245 -6.68 -10.45 -21.46
C SER A 245 -8.07 -9.88 -21.72
N GLY A 246 -8.15 -8.71 -22.36
CA GLY A 246 -9.41 -8.07 -22.75
C GLY A 246 -10.29 -7.53 -21.62
N VAL A 247 -9.82 -7.57 -20.36
CA VAL A 247 -10.60 -7.11 -19.21
C VAL A 247 -10.92 -5.62 -19.32
N GLN A 248 -12.07 -5.23 -18.76
CA GLN A 248 -12.53 -3.84 -18.74
C GLN A 248 -12.34 -3.26 -17.34
N LEU A 249 -11.23 -2.57 -17.13
CA LEU A 249 -10.80 -1.98 -15.85
C LEU A 249 -10.49 -0.48 -15.98
N GLY A 250 -11.12 0.20 -16.94
CA GLY A 250 -11.03 1.65 -17.08
C GLY A 250 -11.45 2.36 -15.78
N GLY A 251 -10.63 3.29 -15.30
CA GLY A 251 -10.82 4.03 -14.05
C GLY A 251 -10.62 3.21 -12.78
N ALA A 252 -10.13 1.97 -12.88
CA ALA A 252 -9.95 1.11 -11.71
C ALA A 252 -8.87 1.65 -10.77
N ASN A 253 -9.10 1.51 -9.46
CA ASN A 253 -8.06 1.69 -8.45
C ASN A 253 -7.22 0.41 -8.33
N LEU A 254 -6.02 0.46 -8.90
CA LEU A 254 -5.01 -0.60 -8.87
C LEU A 254 -3.72 -0.11 -8.19
N TYR A 255 -3.84 0.90 -7.30
CA TYR A 255 -2.73 1.45 -6.54
C TYR A 255 -1.96 0.32 -5.84
N HIS A 256 -0.63 0.32 -5.95
CA HIS A 256 0.25 -0.70 -5.33
C HIS A 256 -0.01 -2.15 -5.77
N ILE A 257 -0.71 -2.41 -6.88
CA ILE A 257 -0.98 -3.79 -7.33
C ILE A 257 0.31 -4.51 -7.75
N ASN A 258 0.35 -5.85 -7.59
CA ASN A 258 1.37 -6.70 -8.20
C ASN A 258 0.77 -7.47 -9.38
N LEU A 259 1.21 -7.11 -10.58
CA LEU A 259 0.86 -7.71 -11.88
C LEU A 259 2.10 -8.30 -12.57
N ARG A 260 3.17 -8.62 -11.82
CA ARG A 260 4.39 -9.18 -12.43
C ARG A 260 4.07 -10.42 -13.24
N GLY A 261 4.57 -10.47 -14.48
CA GLY A 261 4.31 -11.57 -15.40
C GLY A 261 2.83 -11.79 -15.75
N ALA A 262 1.92 -10.90 -15.39
CA ALA A 262 0.51 -11.01 -15.75
C ALA A 262 0.31 -10.79 -17.26
N VAL A 263 -0.72 -11.42 -17.81
CA VAL A 263 -1.12 -11.25 -19.22
C VAL A 263 -2.31 -10.31 -19.26
N LEU A 264 -2.11 -9.09 -19.76
CA LEU A 264 -3.05 -7.98 -19.85
C LEU A 264 -3.28 -7.56 -21.31
N THR A 265 -3.10 -8.49 -22.25
CA THR A 265 -3.23 -8.21 -23.69
C THR A 265 -4.61 -7.67 -24.00
N ASP A 266 -4.68 -6.59 -24.77
CA ASP A 266 -5.94 -5.92 -25.17
C ASP A 266 -6.83 -5.46 -23.98
N ALA A 267 -6.30 -5.37 -22.76
CA ALA A 267 -7.05 -4.89 -21.61
C ALA A 267 -7.36 -3.38 -21.72
N ASP A 268 -8.54 -2.97 -21.26
CA ASP A 268 -8.85 -1.56 -21.02
C ASP A 268 -8.47 -1.19 -19.57
N LEU A 269 -7.46 -0.33 -19.45
CA LEU A 269 -6.94 0.27 -18.22
C LEU A 269 -6.92 1.80 -18.35
N GLY A 270 -7.74 2.37 -19.23
CA GLY A 270 -7.81 3.82 -19.42
C GLY A 270 -8.18 4.52 -18.12
N GLU A 271 -7.50 5.61 -17.76
CA GLU A 271 -7.72 6.37 -16.52
C GLU A 271 -7.51 5.55 -15.22
N ALA A 272 -7.03 4.30 -15.29
CA ALA A 272 -6.79 3.48 -14.11
C ALA A 272 -5.62 4.04 -13.27
N ASP A 273 -5.71 3.89 -11.95
CA ASP A 273 -4.63 4.24 -11.03
C ASP A 273 -3.75 3.04 -10.76
N LEU A 274 -2.57 3.00 -11.39
CA LEU A 274 -1.51 1.99 -11.25
C LEU A 274 -0.28 2.59 -10.55
N ASN A 275 -0.44 3.68 -9.79
CA ASN A 275 0.67 4.31 -9.08
C ASN A 275 1.38 3.30 -8.16
N HIS A 276 2.71 3.26 -8.26
CA HIS A 276 3.57 2.27 -7.61
C HIS A 276 3.23 0.78 -7.90
N GLY A 277 2.51 0.50 -8.99
CA GLY A 277 2.23 -0.86 -9.43
C GLY A 277 3.50 -1.63 -9.83
N LYS A 278 3.50 -2.96 -9.64
CA LYS A 278 4.60 -3.86 -10.03
C LYS A 278 4.17 -4.67 -11.24
N LEU A 279 4.64 -4.27 -12.43
CA LEU A 279 4.29 -4.86 -13.72
C LEU A 279 5.51 -5.49 -14.42
N SER A 280 6.60 -5.77 -13.71
CA SER A 280 7.80 -6.32 -14.35
C SER A 280 7.51 -7.65 -15.03
N GLY A 281 7.93 -7.76 -16.29
CA GLY A 281 7.67 -8.89 -17.17
C GLY A 281 6.21 -9.09 -17.59
N ALA A 282 5.29 -8.17 -17.28
CA ALA A 282 3.89 -8.28 -17.71
C ALA A 282 3.75 -8.09 -19.23
N ASP A 283 2.75 -8.73 -19.83
CA ASP A 283 2.39 -8.52 -21.24
C ASP A 283 1.15 -7.62 -21.34
N LEU A 284 1.36 -6.34 -21.67
CA LEU A 284 0.30 -5.35 -21.90
C LEU A 284 0.14 -5.05 -23.40
N SER A 285 0.52 -5.98 -24.27
CA SER A 285 0.46 -5.75 -25.73
C SER A 285 -0.97 -5.44 -26.17
N GLY A 286 -1.15 -4.36 -26.92
CA GLY A 286 -2.47 -3.89 -27.38
C GLY A 286 -3.37 -3.24 -26.32
N ALA A 287 -2.94 -3.19 -25.06
CA ALA A 287 -3.76 -2.59 -23.99
C ALA A 287 -4.02 -1.09 -24.20
N TYR A 288 -5.15 -0.62 -23.69
CA TYR A 288 -5.50 0.79 -23.60
C TYR A 288 -5.14 1.34 -22.22
N LEU A 289 -4.17 2.24 -22.14
CA LEU A 289 -3.69 2.92 -20.92
C LEU A 289 -3.81 4.44 -21.07
N GLY A 290 -4.74 4.92 -21.90
CA GLY A 290 -4.96 6.35 -22.10
C GLY A 290 -5.25 7.05 -20.77
N ASN A 291 -4.52 8.11 -20.46
CA ASN A 291 -4.62 8.88 -19.20
C ASN A 291 -4.44 8.05 -17.91
N ALA A 292 -3.94 6.82 -17.97
CA ALA A 292 -3.69 6.01 -16.79
C ALA A 292 -2.55 6.60 -15.94
N ASN A 293 -2.64 6.44 -14.62
CA ASN A 293 -1.58 6.84 -13.70
C ASN A 293 -0.64 5.66 -13.44
N LEU A 294 0.52 5.66 -14.08
CA LEU A 294 1.59 4.67 -13.92
C LEU A 294 2.80 5.26 -13.17
N SER A 295 2.64 6.39 -12.48
CA SER A 295 3.76 7.05 -11.81
C SER A 295 4.40 6.12 -10.78
N TYR A 296 5.73 6.11 -10.77
CA TYR A 296 6.58 5.26 -9.91
C TYR A 296 6.33 3.75 -10.03
N SER A 297 5.66 3.29 -11.09
CA SER A 297 5.48 1.86 -11.35
C SER A 297 6.76 1.20 -11.87
N ASP A 298 6.88 -0.11 -11.63
CA ASP A 298 7.95 -0.94 -12.18
C ASP A 298 7.44 -1.74 -13.39
N LEU A 299 7.81 -1.31 -14.59
CA LEU A 299 7.48 -1.98 -15.86
C LEU A 299 8.69 -2.73 -16.43
N HIS A 300 9.77 -2.94 -15.67
CA HIS A 300 10.99 -3.58 -16.15
C HIS A 300 10.70 -4.88 -16.94
N LYS A 301 11.21 -4.99 -18.17
CA LYS A 301 10.99 -6.15 -19.07
C LYS A 301 9.54 -6.41 -19.48
N ALA A 302 8.60 -5.50 -19.26
CA ALA A 302 7.24 -5.64 -19.74
C ALA A 302 7.17 -5.52 -21.28
N SER A 303 6.09 -6.03 -21.87
CA SER A 303 5.71 -5.74 -23.26
C SER A 303 4.62 -4.67 -23.27
N LEU A 304 4.90 -3.53 -23.92
CA LEU A 304 3.94 -2.46 -24.23
C LEU A 304 3.79 -2.32 -25.76
N ALA A 305 3.95 -3.41 -26.49
CA ALA A 305 3.81 -3.38 -27.94
C ALA A 305 2.38 -3.00 -28.34
N LEU A 306 2.22 -2.09 -29.30
CA LEU A 306 0.90 -1.61 -29.78
C LEU A 306 0.02 -0.94 -28.70
N THR A 307 0.55 -0.67 -27.51
CA THR A 307 -0.20 -0.10 -26.38
C THR A 307 -0.49 1.39 -26.60
N ASN A 308 -1.68 1.83 -26.21
CA ASN A 308 -2.04 3.25 -26.19
C ASN A 308 -1.73 3.87 -24.82
N LEU A 309 -0.74 4.75 -24.74
CA LEU A 309 -0.33 5.48 -23.53
C LEU A 309 -0.57 7.00 -23.67
N ILE A 310 -1.52 7.42 -24.51
CA ILE A 310 -1.81 8.84 -24.70
C ILE A 310 -2.14 9.48 -23.36
N GLY A 311 -1.43 10.54 -22.99
CA GLY A 311 -1.69 11.29 -21.75
C GLY A 311 -1.39 10.53 -20.45
N ALA A 312 -0.87 9.30 -20.51
CA ALA A 312 -0.55 8.51 -19.32
C ALA A 312 0.54 9.18 -18.47
N ASP A 313 0.42 9.10 -17.15
CA ASP A 313 1.43 9.60 -16.22
C ASP A 313 2.45 8.50 -15.91
N LEU A 314 3.68 8.64 -16.43
CA LEU A 314 4.79 7.70 -16.23
C LEU A 314 5.87 8.27 -15.30
N ARG A 315 5.58 9.35 -14.55
CA ARG A 315 6.59 10.04 -13.74
C ARG A 315 7.33 9.09 -12.81
N GLY A 316 8.66 9.07 -12.90
CA GLY A 316 9.50 8.19 -12.07
C GLY A 316 9.34 6.69 -12.32
N ALA A 317 8.58 6.25 -13.32
CA ALA A 317 8.40 4.83 -13.63
C ALA A 317 9.68 4.20 -14.20
N ASN A 318 9.84 2.89 -14.02
CA ASN A 318 10.96 2.12 -14.56
C ASN A 318 10.53 1.38 -15.83
N LEU A 319 10.92 1.90 -17.01
CA LEU A 319 10.66 1.30 -18.32
C LEU A 319 11.93 0.70 -18.93
N THR A 320 12.90 0.26 -18.12
CA THR A 320 14.11 -0.40 -18.64
C THR A 320 13.79 -1.77 -19.24
N GLU A 321 14.43 -2.10 -20.37
CA GLU A 321 14.25 -3.34 -21.15
C GLU A 321 12.80 -3.58 -21.63
N VAL A 322 11.97 -2.53 -21.72
CA VAL A 322 10.58 -2.64 -22.18
C VAL A 322 10.50 -2.66 -23.70
N ASN A 323 9.63 -3.52 -24.24
CA ASN A 323 9.24 -3.48 -25.64
C ASN A 323 8.17 -2.42 -25.89
N LEU A 324 8.54 -1.30 -26.53
CA LEU A 324 7.67 -0.17 -26.88
C LEU A 324 7.35 -0.15 -28.38
N SER A 325 7.48 -1.29 -29.08
CA SER A 325 7.23 -1.37 -30.52
C SER A 325 5.81 -0.88 -30.86
N GLN A 326 5.71 0.20 -31.63
CA GLN A 326 4.44 0.81 -32.02
C GLN A 326 3.57 1.31 -30.84
N ALA A 327 4.15 1.50 -29.66
CA ALA A 327 3.46 2.13 -28.54
C ALA A 327 3.21 3.62 -28.82
N ASN A 328 2.04 4.14 -28.42
CA ASN A 328 1.72 5.55 -28.56
C ASN A 328 1.95 6.31 -27.24
N LEU A 329 3.04 7.08 -27.16
CA LEU A 329 3.42 7.91 -25.99
C LEU A 329 3.06 9.40 -26.14
N SER A 330 2.19 9.76 -27.08
CA SER A 330 1.80 11.17 -27.30
C SER A 330 1.20 11.78 -26.04
N GLY A 331 1.74 12.89 -25.56
CA GLY A 331 1.24 13.58 -24.37
C GLY A 331 1.51 12.89 -23.02
N ALA A 332 2.16 11.73 -22.99
CA ALA A 332 2.51 11.06 -21.73
C ALA A 332 3.42 11.92 -20.83
N ILE A 333 3.29 11.85 -19.51
CA ILE A 333 4.15 12.60 -18.59
C ILE A 333 5.35 11.72 -18.23
N VAL A 334 6.55 12.05 -18.71
CA VAL A 334 7.74 11.17 -18.62
C VAL A 334 8.85 11.71 -17.73
N GLU A 335 8.55 12.69 -16.88
CA GLU A 335 9.54 13.29 -15.98
C GLU A 335 10.11 12.24 -15.01
N GLY A 336 11.43 12.06 -15.01
CA GLY A 336 12.12 11.07 -14.20
C GLY A 336 11.89 9.60 -14.60
N THR A 337 11.12 9.33 -15.67
CA THR A 337 10.93 7.98 -16.20
C THR A 337 12.25 7.42 -16.72
N ARG A 338 12.58 6.18 -16.36
CA ARG A 338 13.85 5.53 -16.73
C ARG A 338 13.67 4.66 -17.95
N PHE A 339 14.46 4.91 -18.99
CA PHE A 339 14.52 4.11 -20.21
C PHE A 339 15.94 3.55 -20.37
N ALA A 340 16.06 2.29 -20.77
CA ALA A 340 17.32 1.60 -21.09
C ALA A 340 16.98 0.40 -21.97
N ASP A 341 17.78 0.08 -22.99
CA ASP A 341 17.62 -1.15 -23.80
C ASP A 341 16.19 -1.39 -24.34
N ASN A 342 15.48 -0.31 -24.68
CA ASN A 342 14.12 -0.37 -25.17
C ASN A 342 14.03 -0.71 -26.66
N THR A 343 13.25 -1.73 -27.00
CA THR A 343 12.85 -2.00 -28.38
C THR A 343 11.74 -1.03 -28.80
N GLY A 344 11.75 -0.54 -30.05
CA GLY A 344 10.70 0.33 -30.59
C GLY A 344 10.94 1.84 -30.41
N LEU A 345 11.99 2.26 -29.70
CA LEU A 345 12.36 3.68 -29.59
C LEU A 345 13.41 4.07 -30.64
N SER A 346 13.06 4.99 -31.53
CA SER A 346 14.00 5.59 -32.46
C SER A 346 14.93 6.61 -31.76
N PRO A 347 16.10 6.96 -32.33
CA PRO A 347 16.96 8.00 -31.77
C PRO A 347 16.25 9.34 -31.55
N GLN A 348 15.36 9.73 -32.47
CA GLN A 348 14.57 10.96 -32.35
C GLN A 348 13.60 10.89 -31.17
N MET A 349 12.90 9.76 -31.00
CA MET A 349 12.00 9.57 -29.85
C MET A 349 12.76 9.65 -28.53
N LYS A 350 13.95 9.04 -28.44
CA LYS A 350 14.79 9.12 -27.24
C LYS A 350 15.16 10.57 -26.91
N GLN A 351 15.51 11.38 -27.91
CA GLN A 351 15.82 12.80 -27.73
C GLN A 351 14.59 13.60 -27.25
N GLU A 352 13.41 13.36 -27.84
CA GLU A 352 12.16 14.01 -27.43
C GLU A 352 11.78 13.66 -25.98
N LEU A 353 11.87 12.37 -25.61
CA LEU A 353 11.62 11.91 -24.25
C LEU A 353 12.57 12.56 -23.25
N GLN A 354 13.85 12.67 -23.58
CA GLN A 354 14.85 13.33 -22.74
C GLN A 354 14.55 14.83 -22.55
N GLN A 355 14.11 15.53 -23.59
CA GLN A 355 13.67 16.93 -23.50
C GLN A 355 12.45 17.12 -22.58
N ARG A 356 11.60 16.10 -22.47
CA ARG A 356 10.43 16.05 -21.58
C ARG A 356 10.76 15.57 -20.16
N GLY A 357 12.04 15.42 -19.83
CA GLY A 357 12.52 15.07 -18.47
C GLY A 357 12.74 13.59 -18.23
N ALA A 358 12.68 12.73 -19.24
CA ALA A 358 13.00 11.32 -19.10
C ALA A 358 14.51 11.09 -18.90
N ILE A 359 14.84 10.03 -18.16
CA ILE A 359 16.21 9.57 -17.93
C ILE A 359 16.50 8.45 -18.94
N ILE A 360 17.28 8.75 -19.97
CA ILE A 360 17.78 7.76 -20.94
C ILE A 360 19.12 7.23 -20.42
N ILE A 361 19.13 5.97 -19.99
CA ILE A 361 20.33 5.25 -19.55
C ILE A 361 20.96 4.63 -20.81
N PRO A 362 22.27 4.80 -21.00
CA PRO A 362 22.98 4.37 -22.21
C PRO A 362 23.00 2.87 -22.41
#